data_AF-A0A1X1WPS8-F1
#
_entry.id   AF-A0A1X1WPS8-F1
#
_cell.length_a   1.000
_cell.length_b   1.000
_cell.length_c   1.000
_cell.angle_alpha   90.00
_cell.angle_beta   90.00
_cell.angle_gamma   90.00
#
_symmetry.space_group_name_H-M   'P 1'
#
loop_
_entity.id
_entity.type
_entity.pdbx_description
1 polymer ?
#
loop_
_entity_poly.entity_id
_entity_poly.type
_entity_poly.pdbx_seq_one_letter_code
_entity_poly.pdbx_strand_id
1 'polypeptide(L)'
;MSDHRFEIDVKFSIYGQDFDWDASLNWNNPGGMDTRIEEWFLNCYAKARSGYNTLVEMQRAEECERREREQLARLKAKYEPDTGQTTT
;
A
#
# COMPACT_ATOMS: atom_id res chain seq x y z
N MET A 1 24.97 12.13 37.31
CA MET A 1 24.61 11.50 36.04
C MET A 1 23.52 12.34 35.42
N SER A 2 23.72 12.84 34.21
CA SER A 2 22.82 13.81 33.57
C SER A 2 21.64 13.05 32.95
N ASP A 3 20.42 13.45 33.34
CA ASP A 3 19.15 12.89 32.85
C ASP A 3 18.89 13.49 31.46
N HIS A 4 19.43 12.86 30.42
CA HIS A 4 19.27 13.29 29.03
C HIS A 4 17.94 12.77 28.49
N ARG A 5 16.91 13.61 28.64
CA ARG A 5 15.58 13.36 28.07
C ARG A 5 15.45 14.07 26.73
N PHE A 6 14.91 13.38 25.75
CA PHE A 6 14.58 13.98 24.45
C PHE A 6 13.21 13.48 24.00
N GLU A 7 12.53 14.33 23.25
CA GLU A 7 11.24 14.04 22.65
C GLU A 7 11.46 13.84 21.15
N ILE A 8 10.79 12.84 20.58
CA ILE A 8 10.83 12.53 19.17
C ILE A 8 9.41 12.46 18.63
N ASP A 9 9.17 13.19 17.55
CA ASP A 9 7.94 13.12 16.77
C ASP A 9 8.30 12.60 15.37
N VAL A 10 7.66 11.50 14.96
CA VAL A 10 7.94 10.83 13.70
C VAL A 10 6.64 10.73 12.90
N LYS A 11 6.63 11.38 11.72
CA LYS A 11 5.51 11.34 10.78
C LYS A 11 6.01 10.96 9.39
N PHE A 12 5.50 9.88 8.81
CA PHE A 12 5.83 9.46 7.45
C PHE A 12 4.70 8.63 6.83
N SER A 13 4.80 8.37 5.53
CA SER A 13 3.88 7.47 4.82
C SER A 13 4.61 6.37 4.05
N ILE A 14 4.05 5.16 4.05
CA ILE A 14 4.55 4.01 3.27
C ILE A 14 3.37 3.35 2.57
N TYR A 15 3.46 3.19 1.24
CA TYR A 15 2.41 2.57 0.41
C TYR A 15 1.00 3.17 0.63
N GLY A 16 0.92 4.48 0.84
CA GLY A 16 -0.36 5.19 1.05
C GLY A 16 -0.94 5.05 2.46
N GLN A 17 -0.20 4.47 3.40
CA GLN A 17 -0.55 4.47 4.82
C GLN A 17 0.29 5.50 5.56
N ASP A 18 -0.37 6.34 6.34
CA ASP A 18 0.28 7.35 7.18
C ASP A 18 0.55 6.80 8.58
N PHE A 19 1.74 7.09 9.10
CA PHE A 19 2.20 6.70 10.42
C PHE A 19 2.62 7.95 11.19
N ASP A 20 2.14 8.02 12.44
CA ASP A 20 2.38 9.11 13.37
C ASP A 20 2.75 8.52 14.73
N TRP A 21 3.85 8.99 15.32
CA TRP A 21 4.33 8.52 16.60
C TRP A 21 5.15 9.57 17.33
N ASP A 22 4.74 9.81 18.57
CA ASP A 22 5.39 10.74 19.48
C ASP A 22 5.87 9.95 20.71
N ALA A 23 7.13 10.17 21.12
CA ALA A 23 7.71 9.48 22.27
C ALA A 23 8.71 10.35 23.03
N SER A 24 8.67 10.22 24.36
CA SER A 24 9.72 10.73 25.24
C SER A 24 10.70 9.61 25.58
N LEU A 25 11.97 9.86 25.29
CA LEU A 25 13.07 8.91 25.40
C LEU A 25 14.10 9.43 26.39
N ASN A 26 14.58 8.53 27.25
CA ASN A 26 15.66 8.83 28.17
C ASN A 26 16.90 8.07 27.70
N TRP A 27 17.99 8.78 27.44
CA TRP A 27 19.25 8.16 27.05
C TRP A 27 19.90 7.50 28.28
N ASN A 28 19.47 6.28 28.60
CA ASN A 28 20.09 5.45 29.64
C ASN A 28 20.55 4.08 29.13
N ASN A 29 20.35 3.78 27.84
CA ASN A 29 20.56 2.44 27.30
C ASN A 29 21.96 2.35 26.65
N PRO A 30 22.87 1.47 27.13
CA PRO A 30 24.22 1.32 26.58
C PRO A 30 24.26 0.77 25.14
N GLY A 31 23.12 0.32 24.59
CA GLY A 31 22.99 -0.29 23.26
C GLY A 31 22.79 0.68 22.08
N GLY A 32 22.74 2.00 22.29
CA GLY A 32 22.74 3.01 21.23
C GLY A 32 21.38 3.37 20.61
N MET A 33 20.36 2.50 20.65
CA MET A 33 18.99 2.84 20.25
C MET A 33 17.95 2.26 21.22
N ASP A 34 16.85 2.99 21.43
CA ASP A 34 15.73 2.52 22.26
C ASP A 34 14.92 1.48 21.48
N THR A 35 14.76 0.28 22.05
CA THR A 35 14.07 -0.85 21.42
C THR A 35 12.62 -0.51 21.03
N ARG A 36 11.98 0.45 21.72
CA ARG A 36 10.64 0.92 21.38
C ARG A 36 10.58 1.57 19.99
N ILE A 37 11.64 2.26 19.58
CA ILE A 37 11.76 2.86 18.24
C ILE A 37 11.84 1.74 17.20
N GLU A 38 12.70 0.75 17.43
CA GLU A 38 12.87 -0.39 16.52
C GLU A 38 11.59 -1.18 16.35
N GLU A 39 10.94 -1.56 17.45
CA GLU A 39 9.68 -2.29 17.45
C GLU A 39 8.58 -1.50 16.74
N TRP A 40 8.50 -0.19 16.97
CA TRP A 40 7.53 0.66 16.30
C TRP A 40 7.77 0.72 14.78
N PHE A 41 9.02 0.91 14.34
CA PHE A 41 9.37 0.90 12.91
C PHE A 41 9.08 -0.44 12.25
N LEU A 42 9.43 -1.56 12.90
CA LEU A 42 9.13 -2.91 12.42
C LEU A 42 7.62 -3.13 12.24
N ASN A 43 6.81 -2.66 13.19
CA ASN A 43 5.36 -2.73 13.11
C ASN A 43 4.79 -1.88 11.97
N CYS A 44 5.31 -0.68 11.75
CA CYS A 44 4.91 0.17 10.62
C CYS A 44 5.20 -0.52 9.29
N TYR A 45 6.41 -1.08 9.13
CA TYR A 45 6.78 -1.82 7.94
C TYR A 45 5.91 -3.07 7.70
N ALA A 46 5.63 -3.84 8.75
CA ALA A 46 4.76 -5.02 8.65
C ALA A 46 3.35 -4.65 8.18
N LYS A 47 2.76 -3.58 8.74
CA LYS A 47 1.44 -3.06 8.33
C LYS A 47 1.44 -2.58 6.88
N ALA A 48 2.43 -1.77 6.51
CA ALA A 48 2.55 -1.25 5.15
C ALA A 48 2.74 -2.38 4.13
N ARG A 49 3.56 -3.39 4.45
CA ARG A 49 3.78 -4.57 3.60
C ARG A 49 2.51 -5.41 3.44
N SER A 50 1.71 -5.56 4.49
CA SER A 50 0.41 -6.22 4.38
C SER A 50 -0.52 -5.48 3.42
N GLY A 51 -0.59 -4.14 3.51
CA GLY A 51 -1.39 -3.33 2.60
C GLY A 51 -0.89 -3.37 1.15
N TYR A 52 0.42 -3.42 0.94
CA TYR A 52 1.03 -3.50 -0.39
C TYR A 52 0.63 -4.76 -1.15
N ASN A 53 0.60 -5.92 -0.49
CA ASN A 53 0.18 -7.17 -1.13
C ASN A 53 -1.26 -7.06 -1.66
N THR A 54 -2.17 -6.53 -0.85
CA THR A 54 -3.57 -6.29 -1.25
C THR A 54 -3.65 -5.30 -2.41
N LEU A 55 -2.88 -4.20 -2.37
CA LEU A 55 -2.85 -3.22 -3.46
C LEU A 55 -2.37 -3.85 -4.77
N VAL A 56 -1.31 -4.67 -4.74
CA VAL A 56 -0.78 -5.37 -5.91
C VAL A 56 -1.80 -6.36 -6.48
N GLU A 57 -2.50 -7.11 -5.62
CA GLU A 57 -3.57 -8.03 -6.05
C GLU A 57 -4.73 -7.29 -6.71
N MET A 58 -5.17 -6.17 -6.13
CA MET A 58 -6.20 -5.32 -6.73
C MET A 58 -5.78 -4.79 -8.10
N GLN A 59 -4.56 -4.27 -8.23
CA GLN A 59 -4.05 -3.78 -9.52
C GLN A 59 -3.97 -4.89 -10.58
N ARG A 60 -3.58 -6.11 -10.19
CA ARG A 60 -3.56 -7.27 -11.10
C ARG A 60 -4.97 -7.65 -11.56
N ALA A 61 -5.95 -7.61 -10.65
CA ALA A 61 -7.34 -7.90 -10.99
C ALA A 61 -7.90 -6.86 -11.97
N GLU A 62 -7.68 -5.57 -11.72
CA GLU A 62 -8.09 -4.48 -12.62
C GLU A 62 -7.46 -4.60 -14.00
N GLU A 63 -6.17 -4.95 -14.07
CA GLU A 63 -5.49 -5.16 -15.35
C GLU A 63 -6.06 -6.36 -16.12
N CYS A 64 -6.42 -7.45 -15.40
CA CYS A 64 -7.08 -8.61 -16.00
C CYS A 64 -8.44 -8.22 -16.60
N GLU A 65 -9.30 -7.56 -15.82
CA GLU A 65 -10.60 -7.09 -16.30
C GLU A 65 -10.48 -6.16 -17.50
N ARG A 66 -9.50 -5.26 -17.50
CA ARG A 66 -9.25 -4.35 -18.63
C ARG A 66 -8.93 -5.14 -19.89
N ARG A 67 -8.03 -6.13 -19.78
CA ARG A 67 -7.66 -7.00 -20.92
C ARG A 67 -8.85 -7.81 -21.41
N GLU A 68 -9.68 -8.34 -20.51
CA GLU A 68 -10.90 -9.08 -20.86
C GLU A 68 -11.92 -8.18 -21.58
N ARG A 69 -12.13 -6.95 -21.11
CA ARG A 69 -13.00 -5.98 -21.79
C ARG A 69 -12.49 -5.61 -23.18
N GLU A 70 -11.18 -5.40 -23.32
CA GLU A 70 -10.55 -5.11 -24.61
C GLU A 70 -10.68 -6.29 -25.58
N GLN A 71 -10.50 -7.53 -25.10
CA GLN A 71 -10.68 -8.74 -25.91
C GLN A 71 -12.15 -8.94 -26.29
N LEU A 72 -13.09 -8.73 -25.37
CA LEU A 72 -14.52 -8.81 -25.65
C LEU A 72 -14.94 -7.78 -26.70
N ALA A 73 -14.46 -6.53 -26.59
CA ALA A 73 -14.72 -5.48 -27.58
C ALA A 73 -14.19 -5.87 -28.98
N ARG A 74 -12.97 -6.43 -29.04
CA ARG A 74 -12.40 -6.95 -30.30
C ARG A 74 -13.23 -8.10 -30.89
N LEU A 75 -13.69 -9.03 -30.05
CA LEU A 75 -14.50 -10.17 -30.50
C LEU A 75 -15.87 -9.71 -31.01
N LYS A 76 -16.53 -8.78 -30.30
CA LYS A 76 -17.78 -8.16 -30.77
C LYS A 76 -17.60 -7.47 -32.11
N ALA A 77 -16.56 -6.65 -32.26
CA ALA A 77 -16.26 -6.00 -33.54
C ALA A 77 -15.98 -7.00 -34.68
N LYS A 78 -15.46 -8.20 -34.37
CA LYS A 78 -15.14 -9.23 -35.36
C LYS A 78 -16.33 -10.12 -35.73
N TYR A 79 -17.22 -10.41 -34.79
CA TYR A 79 -18.27 -11.42 -34.94
C TYR A 79 -19.71 -10.89 -34.80
N GLU A 80 -19.91 -9.63 -34.41
CA GLU A 80 -21.18 -8.92 -34.48
C GLU A 80 -21.13 -7.82 -35.58
N PRO A 81 -21.10 -8.17 -36.88
CA PRO A 81 -21.50 -7.21 -37.89
C PRO A 81 -23.03 -7.11 -37.86
N ASP A 82 -23.52 -6.03 -37.27
CA ASP A 82 -24.87 -5.46 -37.41
C ASP A 82 -25.95 -6.44 -37.92
N THR A 83 -26.37 -7.39 -37.09
CA THR A 83 -27.62 -8.14 -37.32
C THR A 83 -28.79 -7.22 -37.01
N GLY A 84 -29.08 -6.31 -37.94
CA GLY A 84 -30.00 -5.22 -37.72
C GLY A 84 -30.69 -4.61 -38.94
N GLN A 85 -30.52 -5.11 -40.17
CA GLN A 85 -31.42 -4.78 -41.29
C GLN A 85 -31.63 -5.98 -42.22
N THR A 86 -32.65 -6.79 -41.92
CA THR A 86 -33.39 -7.55 -42.93
C THR A 86 -34.81 -7.76 -42.41
N THR A 87 -35.78 -7.70 -43.32
CA THR A 87 -37.26 -7.64 -43.18
C THR A 87 -37.81 -6.22 -43.09
N THR A 88 -38.64 -5.71 -44.00
CA THR A 88 -39.30 -6.23 -45.22
C THR A 88 -39.66 -5.02 -46.10
#